data_AF-A0A1M5W6I8-F1
#
_entry.id   AF-A0A1M5W6I8-F1
#
_cell.length_a   1.000
_cell.length_b   1.000
_cell.length_c   1.000
_cell.angle_alpha   90.00
_cell.angle_beta   90.00
_cell.angle_gamma   90.00
#
_symmetry.space_group_name_H-M   'P 1'
#
loop_
_entity.id
_entity.type
_entity.pdbx_description
1 polymer ?
#
loop_
_entity_poly.entity_id
_entity_poly.type
_entity_poly.pdbx_seq_one_letter_code
_entity_poly.pdbx_strand_id
1 'polypeptide(L)'
;MRINSVSQNDAISKYINNVNSKPVKSPLKAEISDSVELSAGAQKFAAFLKSAKDSIDKSSTAEDARAADIMEKLDSNTYEVPTDDIVGGILSGIPTHI
;
A
#
# COMPACT_ATOMS: atom_id res chain seq x y z
N MET A 1 67.73 -14.56 -27.35
CA MET A 1 66.71 -13.77 -26.60
C MET A 1 67.02 -13.94 -25.10
N ARG A 2 67.48 -12.89 -24.41
CA ARG A 2 67.80 -12.96 -22.97
C ARG A 2 66.59 -12.46 -22.18
N ILE A 3 66.01 -13.31 -21.34
CA ILE A 3 64.90 -12.93 -20.46
C ILE A 3 65.53 -12.34 -19.21
N ASN A 4 65.38 -11.04 -19.01
CA ASN A 4 65.86 -10.38 -17.80
C ASN A 4 64.95 -10.78 -16.64
N SER A 5 65.53 -11.47 -15.66
CA SER A 5 64.87 -11.84 -14.40
C SER A 5 64.48 -10.56 -13.66
N VAL A 6 63.18 -10.35 -13.47
CA VAL A 6 62.68 -9.27 -12.63
C VAL A 6 62.82 -9.72 -11.18
N SER A 7 63.58 -8.96 -10.38
CA SER A 7 63.74 -9.23 -8.94
C SER A 7 62.37 -9.24 -8.25
N GLN A 8 62.10 -10.26 -7.43
CA GLN A 8 60.83 -10.41 -6.71
C GLN A 8 60.51 -9.19 -5.85
N ASN A 9 61.52 -8.53 -5.29
CA ASN A 9 61.36 -7.31 -4.50
C ASN A 9 60.82 -6.13 -5.32
N ASP A 10 61.14 -6.07 -6.61
CA ASP A 10 60.71 -4.98 -7.49
C ASP A 10 59.24 -5.18 -7.93
N ALA A 11 58.83 -6.44 -8.11
CA ALA A 11 57.43 -6.78 -8.38
C ALA A 11 56.52 -6.50 -7.16
N ILE A 12 56.98 -6.84 -5.96
CA ILE A 12 56.25 -6.58 -4.71
C ILE A 12 56.11 -5.07 -4.48
N SER A 13 57.19 -4.30 -4.68
CA SER A 13 57.18 -2.85 -4.49
C SER A 13 56.21 -2.15 -5.45
N LYS A 14 56.17 -2.58 -6.72
CA LYS A 14 55.21 -2.05 -7.71
C LYS A 14 53.76 -2.37 -7.33
N TYR A 15 53.50 -3.57 -6.81
CA TYR A 15 52.17 -3.94 -6.36
C TYR A 15 51.71 -3.09 -5.17
N ILE A 16 52.54 -2.95 -4.14
CA ILE A 16 52.22 -2.16 -2.93
C ILE A 16 51.97 -0.69 -3.30
N ASN A 17 52.83 -0.11 -4.14
CA ASN A 17 52.64 1.28 -4.58
C ASN A 17 51.37 1.46 -5.40
N ASN A 18 50.98 0.47 -6.22
CA ASN A 18 49.75 0.54 -7.01
C ASN A 18 48.48 0.32 -6.17
N VAL A 19 48.56 -0.43 -5.07
CA VAL A 19 47.45 -0.59 -4.12
C VAL A 19 47.29 0.68 -3.27
N ASN A 20 48.39 1.25 -2.78
CA ASN A 20 48.39 2.44 -1.92
C ASN A 20 48.11 3.75 -2.68
N SER A 21 48.38 3.80 -3.99
CA SER A 21 48.14 5.00 -4.81
C SER A 21 46.76 5.03 -5.47
N LYS A 22 45.84 4.09 -5.16
CA LYS A 22 44.46 4.20 -5.64
C LYS A 22 43.80 5.39 -4.95
N PRO A 23 43.39 6.44 -5.69
CA PRO A 23 42.63 7.52 -5.09
C PRO A 23 41.35 6.91 -4.52
N VAL A 24 41.12 7.14 -3.23
CA VAL A 24 39.83 6.85 -2.58
C VAL A 24 38.80 7.62 -3.39
N LYS A 25 38.05 6.92 -4.25
CA LYS A 25 36.88 7.50 -4.91
C LYS A 25 35.99 7.98 -3.79
N SER A 26 35.91 9.29 -3.60
CA SER A 26 34.94 9.91 -2.71
C SER A 26 33.58 9.29 -3.03
N PRO A 27 32.77 8.89 -2.03
CA PRO A 27 31.44 8.40 -2.33
C PRO A 27 30.73 9.51 -3.09
N LEU A 28 30.27 9.19 -4.30
CA LEU A 28 29.29 10.01 -5.00
C LEU A 28 28.17 10.23 -3.99
N LYS A 29 27.97 11.48 -3.55
CA LYS A 29 26.75 11.87 -2.86
C LYS A 29 25.64 11.63 -3.87
N ALA A 30 25.04 10.45 -3.83
CA ALA A 30 23.72 10.27 -4.37
C ALA A 30 22.83 11.18 -3.53
N GLU A 31 22.25 12.21 -4.16
CA GLU A 31 21.09 12.88 -3.60
C GLU A 31 19.96 11.86 -3.65
N ILE A 32 19.93 10.99 -2.64
CA ILE A 32 18.84 10.06 -2.39
C ILE A 32 17.71 10.93 -1.86
N SER A 33 16.89 11.45 -2.77
CA SER A 33 15.57 11.91 -2.41
C SER A 33 14.79 10.69 -1.96
N ASP A 34 14.54 10.55 -0.66
CA ASP A 34 13.67 9.53 -0.05
C ASP A 34 12.19 9.77 -0.39
N SER A 35 11.89 10.07 -1.66
CA SER A 35 10.54 10.03 -2.19
C SER A 35 10.27 8.60 -2.65
N VAL A 36 9.60 7.83 -1.81
CA VAL A 36 9.01 6.54 -2.23
C VAL A 36 7.88 6.88 -3.19
N GLU A 37 8.21 7.02 -4.47
CA GLU A 37 7.20 7.07 -5.52
C GLU A 37 6.51 5.70 -5.55
N LEU A 38 5.32 5.65 -4.95
CA LEU A 38 4.44 4.50 -5.07
C LEU A 38 4.29 4.21 -6.56
N SER A 39 4.51 2.96 -6.96
CA SER A 39 4.30 2.54 -8.34
C SER A 39 2.90 2.94 -8.80
N ALA A 40 2.72 3.19 -10.11
CA ALA A 40 1.43 3.63 -10.65
C ALA A 40 0.26 2.69 -10.26
N GLY A 41 0.54 1.40 -10.02
CA GLY A 41 -0.42 0.44 -9.49
C GLY A 41 -0.78 0.69 -8.02
N ALA A 42 0.21 0.95 -7.17
CA ALA A 42 0.01 1.24 -5.74
C ALA A 42 -0.75 2.56 -5.52
N GLN A 43 -0.51 3.58 -6.35
CA GLN A 43 -1.27 4.84 -6.30
C GLN A 43 -2.76 4.62 -6.62
N LYS A 44 -3.06 3.83 -7.65
CA LYS A 44 -4.44 3.48 -8.00
C LYS A 44 -5.11 2.68 -6.88
N PHE A 45 -4.43 1.70 -6.31
CA PHE A 45 -4.95 0.90 -5.21
C PHE A 45 -5.23 1.76 -3.96
N ALA A 46 -4.30 2.66 -3.62
CA ALA A 46 -4.51 3.61 -2.53
C ALA A 46 -5.70 4.55 -2.79
N ALA A 47 -5.90 5.00 -4.02
CA ALA A 47 -7.05 5.81 -4.40
C ALA A 47 -8.38 5.05 -4.26
N PHE A 48 -8.41 3.77 -4.66
CA PHE A 48 -9.59 2.92 -4.47
C PHE A 48 -9.89 2.69 -2.99
N LEU A 49 -8.88 2.39 -2.17
CA LEU A 49 -9.07 2.22 -0.73
C LEU A 49 -9.58 3.50 -0.06
N LYS A 50 -9.07 4.66 -0.47
CA LYS A 50 -9.55 5.95 0.03
C LYS A 50 -11.01 6.18 -0.34
N SER A 51 -11.38 5.94 -1.61
CA SER A 51 -12.77 6.07 -2.07
C SER A 51 -13.72 5.12 -1.34
N ALA A 52 -13.30 3.87 -1.11
CA ALA A 52 -14.08 2.90 -0.36
C ALA A 52 -14.28 3.35 1.10
N LYS A 53 -13.22 3.83 1.75
CA LYS A 53 -13.30 4.39 3.10
C LYS A 53 -14.24 5.59 3.18
N ASP A 54 -14.10 6.54 2.25
CA ASP A 54 -14.96 7.73 2.20
C ASP A 54 -16.44 7.36 1.97
N SER A 55 -16.71 6.28 1.24
CA SER A 55 -18.06 5.75 1.03
C SER A 55 -18.62 5.09 2.28
N ILE A 56 -17.81 4.33 3.01
CA ILE A 56 -18.19 3.71 4.29
C ILE A 56 -18.51 4.78 5.33
N ASP A 57 -17.64 5.79 5.46
CA ASP A 57 -17.83 6.87 6.44
C ASP A 57 -19.11 7.65 6.16
N LYS A 58 -19.42 7.92 4.88
CA LYS A 58 -20.69 8.54 4.48
C LYS A 58 -21.90 7.63 4.76
N SER A 59 -21.80 6.33 4.47
CA SER A 59 -22.87 5.36 4.74
C SER A 59 -23.18 5.29 6.23
N SER A 60 -22.14 5.25 7.08
CA SER A 60 -22.27 5.21 8.54
C SER A 60 -23.09 6.37 9.07
N THR A 61 -22.79 7.61 8.64
CA THR A 61 -23.55 8.79 9.12
C THR A 61 -25.01 8.76 8.70
N ALA A 62 -25.33 8.23 7.51
CA ALA A 62 -26.69 8.11 7.02
C ALA A 62 -27.45 6.95 7.69
N GLU A 63 -26.75 5.86 8.01
CA GLU A 63 -27.28 4.71 8.74
C GLU A 63 -27.59 5.05 10.20
N ASP A 64 -26.70 5.77 10.89
CA ASP A 64 -26.93 6.22 12.27
C ASP A 64 -28.17 7.12 12.38
N ALA A 65 -28.33 8.06 11.43
CA ALA A 65 -29.50 8.92 11.38
C ALA A 65 -30.80 8.14 11.09
N ARG A 66 -30.75 7.16 10.17
CA ARG A 66 -31.89 6.26 9.91
C ARG A 66 -32.23 5.39 11.13
N ALA A 67 -31.22 4.87 11.82
CA ALA A 67 -31.42 4.05 13.00
C ALA A 67 -32.10 4.84 14.12
N ALA A 68 -31.67 6.09 14.35
CA ALA A 68 -32.31 6.98 15.31
C ALA A 68 -33.78 7.28 14.95
N ASP A 69 -34.07 7.57 13.69
CA ASP A 69 -35.45 7.81 13.19
C ASP A 69 -36.35 6.56 13.37
N ILE A 70 -35.81 5.36 13.12
CA ILE A 70 -36.53 4.10 13.35
C ILE A 70 -36.81 3.90 14.85
N MET A 71 -35.83 4.15 15.72
CA MET A 71 -36.02 4.04 17.17
C MET A 71 -37.09 5.00 17.68
N GLU A 72 -37.09 6.26 17.22
CA GLU A 72 -38.11 7.24 17.59
C GLU A 72 -39.51 6.80 17.13
N LYS A 73 -39.63 6.27 15.91
CA LYS A 73 -40.89 5.72 15.38
C LYS A 73 -41.36 4.48 16.14
N LEU A 74 -40.45 3.65 16.64
CA LEU A 74 -40.78 2.50 17.47
C LEU A 74 -41.29 2.95 18.84
N ASP A 75 -40.61 3.90 19.48
CA ASP A 75 -41.01 4.44 20.80
C ASP A 75 -42.37 5.15 20.74
N SER A 76 -42.65 5.86 19.64
CA SER A 76 -43.95 6.49 19.37
C SER A 76 -45.00 5.53 18.83
N ASN A 77 -44.65 4.25 18.65
CA ASN A 77 -45.52 3.19 18.14
C ASN A 77 -46.12 3.48 16.74
N THR A 78 -45.41 4.29 15.95
CA THR A 78 -45.77 4.66 14.56
C THR A 78 -44.89 3.99 13.51
N TYR A 79 -43.96 3.13 13.92
CA TYR A 79 -43.13 2.39 12.99
C TYR A 79 -43.96 1.29 12.30
N GLU A 80 -44.10 1.42 10.98
CA GLU A 80 -44.79 0.46 10.13
C GLU A 80 -43.80 -0.09 9.10
N VAL A 81 -43.69 -1.42 9.03
CA VAL A 81 -42.86 -2.11 8.05
C VAL A 81 -43.74 -2.43 6.84
N PRO A 82 -43.39 -1.97 5.63
CA PRO A 82 -44.13 -2.32 4.42
C PRO A 82 -44.19 -3.82 4.20
N THR A 83 -45.35 -4.34 3.78
CA THR A 83 -45.56 -5.76 3.48
C THR A 83 -44.57 -6.28 2.45
N ASP A 84 -44.21 -5.45 1.46
CA ASP A 84 -43.26 -5.81 0.40
C ASP A 84 -41.86 -6.10 0.94
N ASP A 85 -41.42 -5.36 1.98
CA ASP A 85 -40.12 -5.57 2.62
C ASP A 85 -40.09 -6.90 3.40
N ILE A 86 -41.21 -7.25 4.04
CA ILE A 86 -41.39 -8.53 4.73
C ILE A 86 -41.34 -9.69 3.73
N VAL A 87 -42.10 -9.59 2.64
CA VAL A 87 -42.14 -10.61 1.59
C VAL A 87 -40.77 -10.77 0.94
N GLY A 88 -40.08 -9.66 0.63
CA GLY A 88 -38.72 -9.68 0.11
C GLY A 88 -37.74 -10.37 1.06
N GLY A 89 -37.81 -10.09 2.36
CA GLY A 89 -37.00 -10.75 3.38
C GLY A 89 -37.22 -12.26 3.42
N ILE A 90 -38.49 -12.70 3.42
CA ILE A 90 -38.84 -14.11 3.40
C ILE A 90 -38.33 -14.81 2.13
N LEU A 91 -38.56 -14.21 0.96
CA LEU A 91 -38.16 -14.78 -0.33
C LEU A 91 -36.63 -14.84 -0.49
N SER A 92 -35.89 -13.85 0.03
CA SER A 92 -34.42 -13.85 0.00
C SER A 92 -33.78 -14.95 0.87
N GLY A 93 -34.50 -15.42 1.89
CA GLY A 93 -34.06 -16.52 2.75
C GLY A 93 -34.31 -17.91 2.19
N ILE A 94 -35.04 -18.03 1.08
CA ILE A 94 -35.28 -19.32 0.41
C ILE A 94 -34.13 -19.57 -0.57
N PRO A 95 -33.29 -20.59 -0.36
CA PRO A 95 -32.20 -20.90 -1.28
C PRO A 95 -32.77 -21.25 -2.67
N THR A 96 -32.51 -20.42 -3.66
CA THR A 96 -32.96 -20.63 -5.05
C THR A 96 -32.02 -21.57 -5.83
N HIS A 97 -31.64 -22.70 -5.23
CA HIS A 97 -30.92 -23.76 -5.92
C HIS A 97 -31.82 -24.99 -6.03
N ILE A 98 -32.41 -25.16 -7.22
CA ILE A 98 -32.91 -26.44 -7.73
C ILE A 98 -32.07 -26.75 -8.97
#